data_AF-A0A0Q5ZUR7-F1
#
_entry.id   AF-A0A0Q5ZUR7-F1
#
_cell.length_a   1.000
_cell.length_b   1.000
_cell.length_c   1.000
_cell.angle_alpha   90.00
_cell.angle_beta   90.00
_cell.angle_gamma   90.00
#
_symmetry.space_group_name_H-M   'P 1'
#
loop_
_entity.id
_entity.type
_entity.pdbx_description
1 polymer ?
#
loop_
_entity_poly.entity_id
_entity_poly.type
_entity_poly.pdbx_seq_one_letter_code
_entity_poly.pdbx_strand_id
1 'polypeptide(L)'
;MKIEQQTSVWCEAKTSAATKRKVGRIPSVPDNDGNAAKITAHLDGGGTLRDCPVSTHFRDILKAERPEWWADTIRKSHENTTARKVRTCREKMMAKTHCRNGHLLTAETSVVRTLKQGQWQIRRCLICERGYEHTRSYKVDDVANVIERAKAGASMYKLTSYRSSQRVMALGPLKNAMRDNPEIDAVLKPLFLRNSLHNPIRLIARKPILRGPTLTGIIAAPSHEIFTAVDRAVPRYLDYHTRKDVVGDMILAILEGQLSIEDAPRRYREFLRSTHRMFPTKYGPISLDAPAFRDSQTSLVERISADQGLWQ
;
A
#
# COMPACT_ATOMS: atom_id res chain seq x y z
N MET A 1 -24.58 -52.39 -24.00
CA MET A 1 -23.84 -52.31 -22.72
C MET A 1 -24.72 -51.59 -21.71
N LYS A 2 -25.23 -52.31 -20.71
CA LYS A 2 -26.02 -51.75 -19.62
C LYS A 2 -25.04 -51.16 -18.59
N ILE A 3 -25.09 -49.85 -18.38
CA ILE A 3 -24.30 -49.20 -17.33
C ILE A 3 -25.15 -49.22 -16.07
N GLU A 4 -24.69 -50.03 -15.12
CA GLU A 4 -25.28 -50.23 -13.80
C GLU A 4 -24.96 -49.07 -12.85
N GLN A 5 -26.00 -48.73 -12.08
CA GLN A 5 -25.97 -48.37 -10.66
C GLN A 5 -25.19 -47.10 -10.24
N GLN A 6 -25.93 -46.00 -10.16
CA GLN A 6 -25.60 -44.87 -9.29
C GLN A 6 -25.68 -45.29 -7.82
N THR A 7 -24.52 -45.27 -7.17
CA THR A 7 -24.33 -45.37 -5.72
C THR A 7 -25.08 -44.25 -4.99
N SER A 8 -25.92 -44.63 -4.03
CA SER A 8 -26.61 -43.72 -3.12
C SER A 8 -25.59 -42.98 -2.23
N VAL A 9 -25.59 -41.65 -2.33
CA VAL A 9 -24.82 -40.78 -1.43
C VAL A 9 -25.53 -40.78 -0.08
N TRP A 10 -24.93 -41.43 0.92
CA TRP A 10 -25.33 -41.32 2.31
C TRP A 10 -25.10 -39.88 2.78
N CYS A 11 -26.19 -39.15 3.04
CA CYS A 11 -26.13 -37.87 3.76
C CYS A 11 -25.77 -38.16 5.22
N GLU A 12 -24.50 -37.98 5.58
CA GLU A 12 -24.08 -37.98 6.98
C GLU A 12 -24.89 -36.95 7.77
N ALA A 13 -25.53 -37.42 8.85
CA ALA A 13 -26.29 -36.60 9.76
C ALA A 13 -25.38 -35.51 10.34
N LYS A 14 -25.72 -34.24 10.05
CA LYS A 14 -25.02 -33.08 10.62
C LYS A 14 -25.09 -33.19 12.14
N THR A 15 -23.95 -33.45 12.77
CA THR A 15 -23.77 -33.36 14.21
C THR A 15 -24.22 -31.96 14.65
N SER A 16 -25.27 -31.92 15.46
CA SER A 16 -25.83 -30.68 16.00
C SER A 16 -24.74 -30.00 16.83
N ALA A 17 -24.28 -28.84 16.36
CA ALA A 17 -23.29 -28.04 17.07
C ALA A 17 -23.77 -27.80 18.50
N ALA A 18 -22.92 -28.15 19.48
CA ALA A 18 -23.20 -28.02 20.91
C ALA A 18 -23.82 -26.64 21.19
N THR A 19 -25.09 -26.63 21.56
CA THR A 19 -25.82 -25.43 21.97
C THR A 19 -25.05 -24.81 23.12
N LYS A 20 -24.45 -23.64 22.88
CA LYS A 20 -23.74 -22.88 23.92
C LYS A 20 -24.67 -22.76 25.13
N ARG A 21 -24.34 -23.47 26.22
CA ARG A 21 -25.05 -23.36 27.50
C ARG A 21 -25.13 -21.87 27.82
N LYS A 22 -26.35 -21.36 28.01
CA LYS A 22 -26.56 -19.99 28.49
C LYS A 22 -25.75 -19.86 29.77
N VAL A 23 -24.67 -19.08 29.74
CA VAL A 23 -23.92 -18.74 30.95
C VAL A 23 -24.96 -18.21 31.93
N GLY A 24 -25.10 -18.89 33.07
CA GLY A 24 -26.12 -18.55 34.06
C GLY A 24 -26.03 -17.08 34.40
N ARG A 25 -27.17 -16.39 34.53
CA ARG A 25 -27.20 -15.00 34.96
C ARG A 25 -26.49 -14.92 36.31
N ILE A 26 -25.34 -14.25 36.35
CA ILE A 26 -24.66 -13.96 37.59
C ILE A 26 -25.58 -12.99 38.37
N PRO A 27 -25.97 -13.29 39.62
CA PRO A 27 -26.78 -12.39 40.41
C PRO A 27 -26.07 -11.03 40.52
N SER A 28 -26.81 -9.98 40.16
CA SER A 28 -26.34 -8.60 40.25
C SER A 28 -26.24 -8.22 41.71
N VAL A 29 -25.02 -7.97 42.18
CA VAL A 29 -24.77 -7.36 43.48
C VAL A 29 -25.21 -5.88 43.37
N PRO A 30 -25.85 -5.28 44.39
CA PRO A 30 -26.25 -3.87 44.40
C PRO A 30 -25.09 -2.86 44.30
N ASP A 31 -23.85 -3.35 44.20
CA ASP A 31 -22.64 -2.56 44.07
C ASP A 31 -22.44 -2.13 42.61
N ASN A 32 -22.63 -0.83 42.36
CA ASN A 32 -22.46 -0.20 41.04
C ASN A 32 -21.01 -0.35 40.53
N ASP A 33 -20.02 -0.26 41.42
CA ASP A 33 -18.61 -0.40 41.06
C ASP A 33 -18.28 -1.83 40.62
N GLY A 34 -18.77 -2.82 41.35
CA GLY A 34 -18.64 -4.23 40.99
C GLY A 34 -19.24 -4.54 39.61
N ASN A 35 -20.36 -3.91 39.23
CA ASN A 35 -20.98 -4.10 37.92
C ASN A 35 -20.21 -3.39 36.79
N ALA A 36 -19.66 -2.20 37.02
CA ALA A 36 -18.82 -1.51 36.05
C ALA A 36 -17.53 -2.29 35.75
N ALA A 37 -16.89 -2.86 36.79
CA ALA A 37 -15.71 -3.72 36.63
C ALA A 37 -16.03 -4.98 35.80
N LYS A 38 -17.17 -5.63 36.05
CA LYS A 38 -17.63 -6.79 35.26
C LYS A 38 -17.86 -6.44 33.78
N ILE A 39 -18.45 -5.28 33.48
CA ILE A 39 -18.64 -4.83 32.09
C ILE A 39 -17.28 -4.60 31.43
N THR A 40 -16.36 -3.91 32.11
CA THR A 40 -15.02 -3.61 31.59
C THR A 40 -14.25 -4.90 31.31
N ALA A 41 -14.20 -5.84 32.26
CA ALA A 41 -13.55 -7.14 32.07
C ALA A 41 -14.16 -7.96 30.92
N HIS A 42 -15.49 -7.95 30.75
CA HIS A 42 -16.15 -8.62 29.62
C HIS A 42 -15.78 -8.00 28.27
N LEU A 43 -15.69 -6.67 28.19
CA LEU A 43 -15.29 -5.96 26.97
C LEU A 43 -13.79 -6.13 26.67
N ASP A 44 -12.93 -6.09 27.68
CA ASP A 44 -11.49 -6.34 27.48
C ASP A 44 -11.24 -7.80 27.04
N GLY A 45 -12.10 -8.74 27.44
CA GLY A 45 -12.14 -10.12 26.91
C GLY A 45 -12.66 -10.25 25.47
N GLY A 46 -12.97 -9.16 24.78
CA GLY A 46 -13.51 -9.15 23.42
C GLY A 46 -15.02 -9.38 23.32
N GLY A 47 -15.73 -9.38 24.46
CA GLY A 47 -17.19 -9.42 24.52
C GLY A 47 -17.83 -8.13 24.01
N THR A 48 -19.16 -8.13 23.90
CA THR A 48 -19.94 -6.95 23.52
C THR A 48 -20.97 -6.63 24.60
N LEU A 49 -21.53 -5.42 24.62
CA LEU A 49 -22.63 -5.12 25.55
C LEU A 49 -23.84 -6.04 25.32
N ARG A 50 -24.07 -6.51 24.09
CA ARG A 50 -25.20 -7.39 23.78
C ARG A 50 -25.15 -8.74 24.49
N ASP A 51 -23.96 -9.29 24.70
CA ASP A 51 -23.74 -10.58 25.39
C ASP A 51 -23.13 -10.43 26.78
N CYS A 52 -23.04 -9.20 27.29
CA CYS A 52 -22.58 -8.93 28.65
C CYS A 52 -23.57 -9.48 29.69
N PRO A 53 -23.10 -10.13 30.77
CA PRO A 53 -23.95 -10.77 31.78
C PRO A 53 -24.66 -9.79 32.73
N VAL A 54 -24.34 -8.49 32.69
CA VAL A 54 -24.98 -7.46 33.53
C VAL A 54 -26.36 -7.08 32.96
N SER A 55 -27.37 -6.92 33.83
CA SER A 55 -28.74 -6.60 33.41
C SER A 55 -28.84 -5.20 32.77
N THR A 56 -29.87 -4.97 31.94
CA THR A 56 -30.09 -3.67 31.29
C THR A 56 -30.32 -2.55 32.29
N HIS A 57 -31.07 -2.81 33.38
CA HIS A 57 -31.38 -1.83 34.41
C HIS A 57 -30.10 -1.20 35.03
N PHE A 58 -29.11 -2.02 35.40
CA PHE A 58 -27.85 -1.50 35.95
C PHE A 58 -27.02 -0.73 34.92
N ARG A 59 -27.14 -1.06 33.63
CA ARG A 59 -26.48 -0.30 32.57
C ARG A 59 -27.09 1.09 32.42
N ASP A 60 -28.40 1.21 32.57
CA ASP A 60 -29.09 2.50 32.52
C ASP A 60 -28.70 3.39 33.71
N ILE A 61 -28.54 2.80 34.91
CA ILE A 61 -28.01 3.49 36.09
C ILE A 61 -26.57 3.97 35.83
N LEU A 62 -25.66 3.08 35.41
CA LEU A 62 -24.27 3.45 35.14
C LEU A 62 -24.12 4.48 34.02
N LYS A 63 -25.01 4.45 33.02
CA LYS A 63 -25.07 5.45 31.96
C LYS A 63 -25.44 6.84 32.50
N ALA A 64 -26.33 6.91 33.48
CA ALA A 64 -26.72 8.16 34.13
C ALA A 64 -25.63 8.66 35.10
N GLU A 65 -25.05 7.77 35.90
CA GLU A 65 -24.04 8.11 36.92
C GLU A 65 -22.65 8.42 36.32
N ARG A 66 -22.26 7.74 35.23
CA ARG A 66 -20.90 7.80 34.66
C ARG A 66 -20.92 7.92 33.13
N PRO A 67 -21.35 9.06 32.58
CA PRO A 67 -21.54 9.23 31.14
C PRO A 67 -20.25 9.07 30.31
N GLU A 68 -19.10 9.56 30.81
CA GLU A 68 -17.82 9.46 30.09
C GLU A 68 -17.31 8.02 30.01
N TRP A 69 -17.35 7.28 31.12
CA TRP A 69 -17.01 5.86 31.15
C TRP A 69 -17.95 5.03 30.26
N TRP A 70 -19.24 5.36 30.26
CA TRP A 70 -20.20 4.70 29.39
C TRP A 70 -19.93 4.96 27.90
N ALA A 71 -19.46 6.17 27.54
CA ALA A 71 -19.06 6.47 26.17
C ALA A 71 -17.84 5.64 25.71
N ASP A 72 -16.83 5.46 26.57
CA ASP A 72 -15.70 4.54 26.29
C ASP A 72 -16.18 3.08 26.14
N THR A 73 -17.05 2.65 27.04
CA THR A 73 -17.67 1.32 27.02
C THR A 73 -18.43 1.05 25.71
N ILE A 74 -19.19 2.03 25.21
CA ILE A 74 -19.85 1.95 23.90
C ILE A 74 -18.82 1.80 22.78
N ARG A 75 -17.78 2.64 22.78
CA ARG A 75 -16.70 2.60 21.78
C ARG A 75 -16.02 1.22 21.75
N LYS A 76 -15.56 0.72 22.90
CA LYS A 76 -14.96 -0.63 23.03
C LYS A 76 -15.91 -1.72 22.54
N SER A 77 -17.19 -1.66 22.90
CA SER A 77 -18.20 -2.62 22.42
C SER A 77 -18.38 -2.59 20.89
N HIS A 78 -18.32 -1.42 20.26
CA HIS A 78 -18.36 -1.30 18.80
C HIS A 78 -17.10 -1.87 18.13
N GLU A 79 -15.93 -1.62 18.69
CA GLU A 79 -14.66 -2.20 18.24
C GLU A 79 -14.71 -3.72 18.30
N ASN A 80 -15.14 -4.29 19.43
CA ASN A 80 -15.30 -5.74 19.61
C ASN A 80 -16.35 -6.33 18.65
N THR A 81 -17.47 -5.64 18.45
CA THR A 81 -18.48 -6.05 17.46
C THR A 81 -17.89 -6.12 16.05
N THR A 82 -17.05 -5.14 15.70
CA THR A 82 -16.37 -5.09 14.40
C THR A 82 -15.35 -6.22 14.28
N ALA A 83 -14.48 -6.39 15.28
CA ALA A 83 -13.51 -7.48 15.33
C ALA A 83 -14.19 -8.87 15.25
N ARG A 84 -15.31 -9.06 15.95
CA ARG A 84 -16.10 -10.30 15.90
C ARG A 84 -16.70 -10.55 14.53
N LYS A 85 -17.23 -9.52 13.85
CA LYS A 85 -17.74 -9.64 12.47
C LYS A 85 -16.63 -10.05 11.51
N VAL A 86 -15.46 -9.43 11.62
CA VAL A 86 -14.28 -9.76 10.82
C VAL A 86 -13.84 -11.20 11.04
N ARG A 87 -13.70 -11.62 12.31
CA ARG A 87 -13.30 -12.99 12.67
C ARG A 87 -14.30 -14.03 12.16
N THR A 88 -15.59 -13.82 12.42
CA THR A 88 -16.67 -14.72 11.96
C THR A 88 -16.71 -14.80 10.43
N CYS A 89 -16.54 -13.67 9.74
CA CYS A 89 -16.52 -13.63 8.28
C CYS A 89 -15.32 -14.43 7.73
N ARG A 90 -14.13 -14.23 8.33
CA ARG A 90 -12.92 -14.98 8.01
C ARG A 90 -13.12 -16.47 8.22
N GLU A 91 -13.56 -16.90 9.39
CA GLU A 91 -13.83 -18.30 9.72
C GLU A 91 -14.82 -18.91 8.73
N LYS A 92 -15.96 -18.27 8.49
CA LYS A 92 -16.97 -18.74 7.53
C LYS A 92 -16.42 -18.85 6.11
N MET A 93 -15.50 -17.99 5.70
CA MET A 93 -14.88 -18.09 4.37
C MET A 93 -13.79 -19.14 4.30
N MET A 94 -12.99 -19.32 5.35
CA MET A 94 -11.98 -20.37 5.38
C MET A 94 -12.62 -21.76 5.47
N ALA A 95 -13.79 -21.86 6.12
CA ALA A 95 -14.58 -23.09 6.17
C ALA A 95 -15.22 -23.45 4.81
N LYS A 96 -15.27 -22.54 3.82
CA LYS A 96 -15.76 -22.88 2.48
C LYS A 96 -14.73 -23.74 1.75
N THR A 97 -15.15 -24.95 1.44
CA THR A 97 -14.35 -25.90 0.63
C THR A 97 -14.46 -25.62 -0.87
N HIS A 98 -15.57 -25.01 -1.32
CA HIS A 98 -15.81 -24.74 -2.74
C HIS A 98 -16.20 -23.27 -2.98
N CYS A 99 -15.88 -22.76 -4.17
CA CYS A 99 -16.34 -21.46 -4.62
C CYS A 99 -17.79 -21.51 -5.13
N ARG A 100 -18.36 -20.36 -5.51
CA ARG A 100 -19.74 -20.29 -6.04
C ARG A 100 -19.96 -21.11 -7.32
N ASN A 101 -18.89 -21.34 -8.10
CA ASN A 101 -18.94 -22.12 -9.34
C ASN A 101 -18.51 -23.58 -9.12
N GLY A 102 -18.44 -24.07 -7.88
CA GLY A 102 -18.10 -25.47 -7.60
C GLY A 102 -16.61 -25.82 -7.64
N HIS A 103 -15.69 -24.90 -7.96
CA HIS A 103 -14.25 -25.21 -7.86
C HIS A 103 -13.79 -25.38 -6.42
N LEU A 104 -13.01 -26.43 -6.15
CA LEU A 104 -12.37 -26.68 -4.86
C LEU A 104 -11.40 -25.54 -4.52
N LEU A 105 -11.51 -25.01 -3.29
CA LEU A 105 -10.66 -23.96 -2.74
C LEU A 105 -9.54 -24.59 -1.90
N THR A 106 -8.39 -24.84 -2.52
CA THR A 106 -7.16 -25.28 -1.87
C THR A 106 -6.21 -24.09 -1.68
N ALA A 107 -5.04 -24.30 -1.09
CA ALA A 107 -4.00 -23.27 -1.00
C ALA A 107 -3.51 -22.83 -2.40
N GLU A 108 -3.56 -23.72 -3.39
CA GLU A 108 -3.08 -23.48 -4.76
C GLU A 108 -4.14 -22.85 -5.66
N THR A 109 -5.42 -23.17 -5.47
CA THR A 109 -6.51 -22.70 -6.34
C THR A 109 -7.21 -21.46 -5.81
N SER A 110 -6.77 -20.93 -4.66
CA SER A 110 -7.39 -19.76 -4.04
C SER A 110 -6.37 -18.78 -3.46
N VAL A 111 -6.69 -17.50 -3.50
CA VAL A 111 -5.90 -16.44 -2.89
C VAL A 111 -6.73 -15.69 -1.86
N VAL A 112 -6.14 -15.42 -0.69
CA VAL A 112 -6.74 -14.57 0.33
C VAL A 112 -6.27 -13.14 0.12
N ARG A 113 -7.20 -12.24 -0.21
CA ARG A 113 -6.91 -10.80 -0.36
C ARG A 113 -7.52 -10.04 0.80
N THR A 114 -6.75 -9.11 1.35
CA THR A 114 -7.23 -8.21 2.39
C THR A 114 -7.72 -6.91 1.76
N LEU A 115 -9.00 -6.60 1.96
CA LEU A 115 -9.70 -5.40 1.53
C LEU A 115 -9.84 -4.40 2.70
N LYS A 116 -10.03 -3.12 2.36
CA LYS A 116 -10.26 -1.99 3.29
C LYS A 116 -9.29 -2.00 4.49
N GLN A 117 -8.03 -1.63 4.25
CA GLN A 117 -7.02 -1.39 5.31
C GLN A 117 -6.87 -2.53 6.33
N GLY A 118 -6.92 -3.79 5.90
CA GLY A 118 -6.71 -4.91 6.81
C GLY A 118 -7.98 -5.54 7.38
N GLN A 119 -9.13 -4.86 7.30
CA GLN A 119 -10.32 -5.25 8.04
C GLN A 119 -11.05 -6.46 7.44
N TRP A 120 -11.05 -6.63 6.12
CA TRP A 120 -11.84 -7.68 5.49
C TRP A 120 -10.96 -8.57 4.64
N GLN A 121 -10.79 -9.83 5.02
CA GLN A 121 -10.20 -10.80 4.12
C GLN A 121 -11.28 -11.30 3.18
N ILE A 122 -10.96 -11.61 1.92
CA ILE A 122 -11.81 -12.35 1.00
C ILE A 122 -10.99 -13.46 0.37
N ARG A 123 -11.56 -14.66 0.27
CA ARG A 123 -10.94 -15.78 -0.45
C ARG A 123 -11.48 -15.79 -1.88
N ARG A 124 -10.61 -15.56 -2.86
CA ARG A 124 -10.98 -15.61 -4.29
C ARG A 124 -10.51 -16.92 -4.89
N CYS A 125 -11.35 -17.52 -5.72
CA CYS A 125 -10.98 -18.66 -6.54
C CYS A 125 -10.16 -18.16 -7.75
N LEU A 126 -8.93 -18.65 -7.90
CA LEU A 126 -8.05 -18.27 -9.00
C LEU A 126 -8.55 -18.79 -10.36
N ILE A 127 -9.30 -19.89 -10.37
CA ILE A 127 -9.92 -20.43 -11.58
C ILE A 127 -11.05 -19.49 -12.04
N CYS A 128 -11.94 -19.08 -11.12
CA CYS A 128 -12.96 -18.08 -11.41
C CYS A 128 -12.35 -16.72 -11.78
N GLU A 129 -11.27 -16.30 -11.12
CA GLU A 129 -10.60 -15.03 -11.41
C GLU A 129 -10.00 -15.04 -12.82
N ARG A 130 -9.34 -16.13 -13.22
CA ARG A 130 -8.91 -16.35 -14.62
C ARG A 130 -10.10 -16.29 -15.58
N GLY A 131 -11.15 -17.07 -15.32
CA GLY A 131 -12.36 -17.07 -16.16
C GLY A 131 -13.00 -15.68 -16.28
N TYR A 132 -13.07 -14.92 -15.19
CA TYR A 132 -13.63 -13.57 -15.20
C TYR A 132 -12.76 -12.58 -15.99
N GLU A 133 -11.43 -12.70 -15.91
CA GLU A 133 -10.53 -11.97 -16.80
C GLU A 133 -10.87 -12.25 -18.26
N HIS A 134 -11.12 -13.51 -18.63
CA HIS A 134 -11.51 -13.90 -19.99
C HIS A 134 -12.93 -13.44 -20.40
N THR A 135 -13.88 -13.28 -19.46
CA THR A 135 -15.25 -12.84 -19.80
C THR A 135 -15.36 -11.37 -20.22
N ARG A 136 -14.31 -10.56 -20.07
CA ARG A 136 -14.30 -9.23 -20.69
C ARG A 136 -14.06 -9.39 -22.18
N SER A 137 -15.16 -9.60 -22.90
CA SER A 137 -15.18 -9.61 -24.36
C SER A 137 -14.60 -8.30 -24.89
N TYR A 138 -13.79 -8.40 -25.91
CA TYR A 138 -13.37 -7.29 -26.75
C TYR A 138 -14.12 -7.40 -28.07
N LYS A 139 -14.43 -6.24 -28.68
CA LYS A 139 -14.96 -6.21 -30.03
C LYS A 139 -13.79 -6.30 -31.01
N VAL A 140 -13.94 -7.10 -32.06
CA VAL A 140 -12.92 -7.26 -33.09
C VAL A 140 -12.58 -5.90 -33.74
N ASP A 141 -13.60 -5.07 -33.98
CA ASP A 141 -13.45 -3.72 -34.53
C ASP A 141 -12.59 -2.80 -33.65
N ASP A 142 -12.75 -2.90 -32.32
CA ASP A 142 -11.95 -2.10 -31.39
C ASP A 142 -10.48 -2.53 -31.44
N VAL A 143 -10.19 -3.82 -31.65
CA VAL A 143 -8.82 -4.33 -31.78
C VAL A 143 -8.19 -3.85 -33.09
N ALA A 144 -8.93 -3.88 -34.20
CA ALA A 144 -8.49 -3.30 -35.48
C ALA A 144 -8.17 -1.81 -35.33
N ASN A 145 -9.04 -1.05 -34.67
CA ASN A 145 -8.83 0.37 -34.37
C ASN A 145 -7.58 0.62 -33.49
N VAL A 146 -7.31 -0.27 -32.53
CA VAL A 146 -6.08 -0.20 -31.71
C VAL A 146 -4.84 -0.42 -32.58
N ILE A 147 -4.86 -1.40 -33.50
CA ILE A 147 -3.74 -1.68 -34.41
C ILE A 147 -3.47 -0.46 -35.30
N GLU A 148 -4.49 0.10 -35.93
CA GLU A 148 -4.33 1.26 -36.81
C GLU A 148 -3.79 2.49 -36.06
N ARG A 149 -4.33 2.79 -34.87
CA ARG A 149 -3.80 3.91 -34.06
C ARG A 149 -2.40 3.64 -33.51
N ALA A 150 -2.06 2.38 -33.20
CA ALA A 150 -0.72 2.01 -32.79
C ALA A 150 0.29 2.20 -33.93
N LYS A 151 -0.07 1.84 -35.17
CA LYS A 151 0.74 2.14 -36.37
C LYS A 151 0.94 3.65 -36.56
N ALA A 152 -0.08 4.45 -36.24
CA ALA A 152 -0.01 5.92 -36.25
C ALA A 152 0.78 6.54 -35.08
N GLY A 153 1.46 5.74 -34.25
CA GLY A 153 2.31 6.25 -33.17
C GLY A 153 1.64 6.38 -31.81
N ALA A 154 0.38 5.95 -31.64
CA ALA A 154 -0.27 5.98 -30.34
C ALA A 154 0.32 4.93 -29.38
N SER A 155 0.62 5.34 -28.14
CA SER A 155 1.08 4.42 -27.11
C SER A 155 -0.06 3.61 -26.50
N MET A 156 0.25 2.43 -25.96
CA MET A 156 -0.72 1.59 -25.22
C MET A 156 -1.48 2.38 -24.15
N TYR A 157 -0.81 3.29 -23.43
CA TYR A 157 -1.46 4.13 -22.42
C TYR A 157 -2.49 5.09 -23.03
N LYS A 158 -2.18 5.73 -24.16
CA LYS A 158 -3.12 6.63 -24.85
C LYS A 158 -4.36 5.87 -25.36
N LEU A 159 -4.21 4.62 -25.77
CA LEU A 159 -5.32 3.82 -26.29
C LEU A 159 -6.17 3.14 -25.21
N THR A 160 -5.63 2.95 -23.99
CA THR A 160 -6.30 2.17 -22.93
C THR A 160 -6.71 2.97 -21.69
N SER A 161 -6.09 4.12 -21.42
CA SER A 161 -6.34 4.92 -20.22
C SER A 161 -7.61 5.75 -20.35
N TYR A 162 -8.46 5.71 -19.32
CA TYR A 162 -9.65 6.57 -19.21
C TYR A 162 -9.34 8.07 -19.25
N ARG A 163 -8.09 8.47 -18.98
CA ARG A 163 -7.65 9.87 -19.00
C ARG A 163 -7.26 10.37 -20.38
N SER A 164 -7.23 9.49 -21.38
CA SER A 164 -6.84 9.84 -22.75
C SER A 164 -8.07 10.02 -23.61
N SER A 165 -8.13 11.14 -24.36
CA SER A 165 -9.16 11.37 -25.39
C SER A 165 -9.05 10.39 -26.55
N GLN A 166 -7.88 9.77 -26.75
CA GLN A 166 -7.62 8.79 -27.82
C GLN A 166 -7.97 7.36 -27.43
N ARG A 167 -8.61 7.15 -26.28
CA ARG A 167 -8.95 5.82 -25.79
C ARG A 167 -9.87 5.10 -26.77
N VAL A 168 -9.54 3.84 -27.07
CA VAL A 168 -10.36 2.94 -27.88
C VAL A 168 -11.03 1.90 -27.00
N MET A 169 -10.27 1.26 -26.10
CA MET A 169 -10.79 0.21 -25.21
C MET A 169 -10.16 0.27 -23.82
N ALA A 170 -10.53 -0.65 -22.92
CA ALA A 170 -9.83 -0.81 -21.64
C ALA A 170 -8.60 -1.72 -21.80
N LEU A 171 -7.62 -1.59 -20.89
CA LEU A 171 -6.39 -2.40 -20.92
C LEU A 171 -6.64 -3.90 -20.76
N GLY A 172 -7.63 -4.29 -19.94
CA GLY A 172 -7.98 -5.71 -19.72
C GLY A 172 -8.41 -6.40 -21.03
N PRO A 173 -9.48 -5.92 -21.69
CA PRO A 173 -9.90 -6.41 -23.01
C PRO A 173 -8.76 -6.48 -24.04
N LEU A 174 -7.89 -5.47 -24.10
CA LEU A 174 -6.74 -5.49 -25.02
C LEU A 174 -5.76 -6.62 -24.71
N LYS A 175 -5.44 -6.82 -23.42
CA LYS A 175 -4.56 -7.92 -23.00
C LYS A 175 -5.18 -9.29 -23.26
N ASN A 176 -6.51 -9.41 -23.13
CA ASN A 176 -7.22 -10.63 -23.50
C ASN A 176 -7.10 -10.87 -25.00
N ALA A 177 -7.32 -9.85 -25.84
CA ALA A 177 -7.18 -9.98 -27.29
C ALA A 177 -5.77 -10.43 -27.72
N MET A 178 -4.73 -9.86 -27.09
CA MET A 178 -3.32 -10.25 -27.33
C MET A 178 -3.01 -11.67 -26.83
N ARG A 179 -3.67 -12.14 -25.76
CA ARG A 179 -3.50 -13.50 -25.22
C ARG A 179 -4.21 -14.54 -26.07
N ASP A 180 -5.43 -14.23 -26.50
CA ASP A 180 -6.27 -15.13 -27.30
C ASP A 180 -5.75 -15.25 -28.74
N ASN A 181 -5.17 -14.17 -29.29
CA ASN A 181 -4.62 -14.12 -30.65
C ASN A 181 -3.14 -13.70 -30.62
N PRO A 182 -2.18 -14.65 -30.66
CA PRO A 182 -0.74 -14.34 -30.55
C PRO A 182 -0.22 -13.47 -31.70
N GLU A 183 -0.86 -13.50 -32.88
CA GLU A 183 -0.54 -12.61 -34.01
C GLU A 183 -0.73 -11.13 -33.65
N ILE A 184 -1.78 -10.82 -32.88
CA ILE A 184 -2.06 -9.46 -32.42
C ILE A 184 -1.00 -8.99 -31.42
N ASP A 185 -0.53 -9.87 -30.52
CA ASP A 185 0.59 -9.57 -29.61
C ASP A 185 1.87 -9.27 -30.40
N ALA A 186 2.19 -10.13 -31.38
CA ALA A 186 3.38 -9.99 -32.22
C ALA A 186 3.42 -8.65 -32.98
N VAL A 187 2.26 -8.14 -33.42
CA VAL A 187 2.14 -6.83 -34.10
C VAL A 187 2.17 -5.67 -33.10
N LEU A 188 1.38 -5.71 -32.03
CA LEU A 188 1.19 -4.55 -31.15
C LEU A 188 2.37 -4.30 -30.21
N LYS A 189 3.02 -5.35 -29.71
CA LYS A 189 4.10 -5.24 -28.72
C LYS A 189 5.31 -4.42 -29.21
N PRO A 190 5.87 -4.66 -30.42
CA PRO A 190 6.95 -3.82 -30.93
C PRO A 190 6.50 -2.37 -31.21
N LEU A 191 5.27 -2.17 -31.72
CA LEU A 191 4.72 -0.82 -31.94
C LEU A 191 4.60 -0.04 -30.63
N PHE A 192 4.06 -0.66 -29.58
CA PHE A 192 3.94 -0.02 -28.27
C PHE A 192 5.28 0.28 -27.62
N LEU A 193 6.26 -0.61 -27.77
CA LEU A 193 7.62 -0.37 -27.29
C LEU A 193 8.21 0.86 -27.99
N ARG A 194 8.18 0.91 -29.33
CA ARG A 194 8.64 2.06 -30.13
C ARG A 194 7.92 3.36 -29.75
N ASN A 195 6.59 3.33 -29.65
CA ASN A 195 5.78 4.51 -29.33
C ASN A 195 5.95 4.99 -27.88
N SER A 196 6.35 4.09 -26.96
CA SER A 196 6.63 4.45 -25.58
C SER A 196 7.92 5.25 -25.44
N LEU A 197 8.94 4.96 -26.26
CA LEU A 197 10.22 5.66 -26.26
C LEU A 197 10.08 7.12 -26.72
N HIS A 198 9.11 7.40 -27.61
CA HIS A 198 8.82 8.77 -28.05
C HIS A 198 8.08 9.63 -27.02
N ASN A 199 7.71 9.10 -25.85
CA ASN A 199 7.22 9.90 -24.72
C ASN A 199 8.32 10.04 -23.65
N PRO A 200 9.22 11.03 -23.75
CA PRO A 200 10.39 11.18 -22.86
C PRO A 200 10.02 11.39 -21.39
N ILE A 201 8.76 11.75 -21.10
CA ILE A 201 8.26 11.94 -19.72
C ILE A 201 8.43 10.68 -18.86
N ARG A 202 8.55 9.48 -19.45
CA ARG A 202 8.76 8.21 -18.72
C ARG A 202 10.20 7.71 -18.70
N LEU A 203 11.11 8.26 -19.50
CA LEU A 203 12.55 7.95 -19.43
C LEU A 203 13.24 8.68 -18.29
N ILE A 204 12.59 9.69 -17.69
CA ILE A 204 12.85 10.05 -16.30
C ILE A 204 12.30 8.91 -15.45
N ALA A 205 13.03 7.79 -15.41
CA ALA A 205 12.90 6.84 -14.33
C ALA A 205 12.96 7.70 -13.06
N ARG A 206 11.84 7.80 -12.34
CA ARG A 206 11.89 8.34 -10.98
C ARG A 206 12.90 7.45 -10.29
N LYS A 207 14.13 7.93 -10.10
CA LYS A 207 15.15 7.22 -9.32
C LYS A 207 14.38 6.72 -8.11
N PRO A 208 14.28 5.39 -7.89
CA PRO A 208 13.65 4.93 -6.67
C PRO A 208 14.37 5.69 -5.58
N ILE A 209 13.66 6.54 -4.86
CA ILE A 209 14.24 7.26 -3.74
C ILE A 209 14.68 6.12 -2.84
N LEU A 210 15.96 5.79 -2.88
CA LEU A 210 16.55 4.75 -2.07
C LEU A 210 16.33 5.26 -0.66
N ARG A 211 15.29 4.73 -0.02
CA ARG A 211 15.02 5.01 1.38
C ARG A 211 16.14 4.32 2.13
N GLY A 212 17.24 5.03 2.31
CA GLY A 212 18.28 4.54 3.20
C GLY A 212 17.67 4.33 4.59
N PRO A 213 18.18 3.36 5.36
CA PRO A 213 17.75 3.14 6.73
C PRO A 213 17.78 4.49 7.46
N THR A 214 16.69 4.83 8.15
CA THR A 214 16.69 5.99 9.03
C THR A 214 17.84 5.82 10.02
N LEU A 215 18.55 6.88 10.38
CA LEU A 215 19.64 6.82 11.38
C LEU A 215 19.18 6.13 12.69
N THR A 216 17.88 6.20 13.00
CA THR A 216 17.21 5.50 14.11
C THR A 216 17.07 3.99 13.96
N GLY A 217 17.28 3.42 12.77
CA GLY A 217 17.02 2.01 12.48
C GLY A 217 18.21 1.07 12.68
N ILE A 218 19.45 1.58 12.71
CA ILE A 218 20.67 0.75 12.83
C ILE A 218 21.32 0.89 14.21
N ILE A 219 21.20 2.05 14.86
CA ILE A 219 21.73 2.29 16.21
C ILE A 219 20.56 2.80 17.05
N ALA A 220 19.97 1.92 17.86
CA ALA A 220 18.90 2.25 18.81
C ALA A 220 19.46 3.02 20.01
N ALA A 221 20.13 4.15 19.76
CA ALA A 221 20.40 5.15 20.80
C ALA A 221 19.08 5.87 21.13
N PRO A 222 18.87 6.31 22.38
CA PRO A 222 17.71 7.11 22.75
C PRO A 222 17.62 8.31 21.80
N SER A 223 16.43 8.51 21.22
CA SER A 223 16.20 9.55 20.22
C SER A 223 16.39 10.93 20.86
N HIS A 224 17.59 11.48 20.73
CA HIS A 224 17.88 12.82 21.21
C HIS A 224 16.95 13.82 20.49
N GLU A 225 16.36 14.75 21.24
CA GLU A 225 15.27 15.61 20.76
C GLU A 225 15.68 16.42 19.52
N ILE A 226 16.92 16.93 19.52
CA ILE A 226 17.55 17.63 18.38
C ILE A 226 17.50 16.79 17.09
N PHE A 227 17.91 15.52 17.14
CA PHE A 227 17.92 14.65 15.94
C PHE A 227 16.51 14.40 15.41
N THR A 228 15.54 14.21 16.32
CA THR A 228 14.13 13.98 15.95
C THR A 228 13.51 15.23 15.34
N ALA A 229 13.81 16.41 15.90
CA ALA A 229 13.33 17.69 15.39
C ALA A 229 13.89 18.00 14.00
N VAL A 230 15.20 17.82 13.80
CA VAL A 230 15.87 18.05 12.50
C VAL A 230 15.41 17.05 11.45
N ASP A 231 15.29 15.74 11.78
CA ASP A 231 14.79 14.74 10.82
C ASP A 231 13.36 15.05 10.34
N ARG A 232 12.52 15.60 11.24
CA ARG A 232 11.16 16.07 10.89
C ARG A 232 11.18 17.34 10.05
N ALA A 233 12.13 18.24 10.28
CA ALA A 233 12.25 19.50 9.56
C ALA A 233 12.68 19.31 8.09
N VAL A 234 13.59 18.36 7.83
CA VAL A 234 14.10 18.12 6.46
C VAL A 234 13.11 17.27 5.65
N PRO A 235 12.76 17.62 4.40
CA PRO A 235 11.81 16.85 3.60
C PRO A 235 12.30 15.47 3.15
N ARG A 236 11.43 14.46 3.22
CA ARG A 236 11.75 13.04 2.90
C ARG A 236 11.86 12.72 1.41
N TYR A 237 11.59 13.68 0.53
CA TYR A 237 11.72 13.49 -0.91
C TYR A 237 13.14 13.79 -1.44
N LEU A 238 14.03 14.33 -0.59
CA LEU A 238 15.43 14.54 -0.94
C LEU A 238 16.16 13.21 -1.12
N ASP A 239 17.22 13.20 -1.95
CA ASP A 239 18.13 12.06 -2.07
C ASP A 239 18.73 11.72 -0.70
N TYR A 240 18.99 10.43 -0.47
CA TYR A 240 19.48 9.95 0.82
C TYR A 240 20.77 10.65 1.26
N HIS A 241 21.73 10.85 0.35
CA HIS A 241 23.01 11.46 0.67
C HIS A 241 22.83 12.95 0.96
N THR A 242 22.14 13.68 0.08
CA THR A 242 21.85 15.10 0.29
C THR A 242 21.08 15.34 1.59
N ARG A 243 20.11 14.49 1.91
CA ARG A 243 19.36 14.59 3.17
C ARG A 243 20.27 14.35 4.37
N LYS A 244 21.15 13.36 4.31
CA LYS A 244 22.09 13.03 5.39
C LYS A 244 23.03 14.20 5.67
N ASP A 245 23.57 14.83 4.63
CA ASP A 245 24.48 15.98 4.75
C ASP A 245 23.74 17.19 5.34
N VAL A 246 22.56 17.52 4.81
CA VAL A 246 21.73 18.62 5.34
C VAL A 246 21.35 18.40 6.80
N VAL A 247 20.98 17.17 7.18
CA VAL A 247 20.66 16.83 8.58
C VAL A 247 21.90 16.99 9.47
N GLY A 248 23.08 16.53 9.02
CA GLY A 248 24.33 16.69 9.75
C GLY A 248 24.69 18.15 9.99
N ASP A 249 24.66 18.98 8.96
CA ASP A 249 24.97 20.41 9.03
C ASP A 249 23.99 21.16 9.96
N MET A 250 22.69 20.83 9.90
CA MET A 250 21.68 21.43 10.77
C MET A 250 21.87 21.04 12.24
N ILE A 251 22.27 19.81 12.53
CA ILE A 251 22.55 19.37 13.91
C ILE A 251 23.76 20.13 14.45
N LEU A 252 24.84 20.26 13.68
CA LEU A 252 26.02 21.03 14.09
C LEU A 252 25.67 22.49 14.38
N ALA A 253 24.90 23.13 13.48
CA ALA A 253 24.47 24.51 13.69
C ALA A 253 23.60 24.72 14.96
N ILE A 254 22.80 23.71 15.35
CA ILE A 254 22.04 23.76 16.61
C ILE A 254 22.97 23.61 17.82
N LEU A 255 23.94 22.69 17.75
CA LEU A 255 24.92 22.49 18.82
C LEU A 255 25.84 23.71 19.01
N GLU A 256 26.14 24.42 17.94
CA GLU A 256 26.91 25.68 17.94
C GLU A 256 26.08 26.91 18.34
N GLY A 257 24.76 26.77 18.53
CA GLY A 257 23.87 27.88 18.88
C GLY A 257 23.54 28.84 17.72
N GLN A 258 23.90 28.50 16.48
CA GLN A 258 23.61 29.29 15.28
C GLN A 258 22.17 29.09 14.75
N LEU A 259 21.54 27.97 15.11
CA LEU A 259 20.19 27.60 14.72
C LEU A 259 19.37 27.17 15.94
N SER A 260 18.21 27.79 16.15
CA SER A 260 17.24 27.29 17.14
C SER A 260 16.48 26.08 16.61
N ILE A 261 16.10 25.15 17.51
CA ILE A 261 15.31 23.96 17.16
C ILE A 261 13.97 24.35 16.50
N GLU A 262 13.35 25.45 16.94
CA GLU A 262 12.07 25.93 16.43
C GLU A 262 12.16 26.48 14.99
N ASP A 263 13.32 27.02 14.62
CA ASP A 263 13.58 27.60 13.30
C ASP A 263 14.01 26.57 12.26
N ALA A 264 14.35 25.35 12.69
CA ALA A 264 14.83 24.28 11.80
C ALA A 264 13.91 24.04 10.58
N PRO A 265 12.56 23.97 10.69
CA PRO A 265 11.67 23.78 9.53
C PRO A 265 11.64 24.97 8.56
N ARG A 266 11.97 26.18 9.02
CA ARG A 266 11.99 27.38 8.19
C ARG A 266 13.33 27.52 7.46
N ARG A 267 14.43 27.18 8.14
CA ARG A 267 15.80 27.43 7.67
C ARG A 267 16.48 26.26 6.96
N TYR A 268 15.90 25.05 6.90
CA TYR A 268 16.53 23.90 6.22
C TYR A 268 16.92 24.17 4.74
N ARG A 269 16.22 25.09 4.06
CA ARG A 269 16.53 25.47 2.67
C ARG A 269 17.84 26.24 2.52
N GLU A 270 18.35 26.87 3.58
CA GLU A 270 19.67 27.51 3.60
C GLU A 270 20.76 26.44 3.54
N PHE A 271 20.65 25.44 4.43
CA PHE A 271 21.54 24.29 4.47
C PHE A 271 21.49 23.49 3.17
N LEU A 272 20.30 23.21 2.62
CA LEU A 272 20.17 22.55 1.32
C LEU A 272 20.86 23.33 0.18
N ARG A 273 20.76 24.66 0.18
CA ARG A 273 21.47 25.51 -0.80
C ARG A 273 22.98 25.45 -0.59
N SER A 274 23.44 25.42 0.66
CA SER A 274 24.86 25.25 1.01
C SER A 274 25.39 23.90 0.51
N THR A 275 24.70 22.80 0.83
CA THR A 275 25.06 21.45 0.37
C THR A 275 25.12 21.36 -1.16
N HIS A 276 24.19 21.99 -1.88
CA HIS A 276 24.24 22.03 -3.35
C HIS A 276 25.36 22.91 -3.92
N ARG A 277 25.86 23.90 -3.17
CA ARG A 277 27.05 24.68 -3.57
C ARG A 277 28.33 23.87 -3.39
N MET A 278 28.43 23.10 -2.30
CA MET A 278 29.57 22.23 -2.01
C MET A 278 29.60 21.01 -2.93
N PHE A 279 28.43 20.45 -3.24
CA PHE A 279 28.26 19.27 -4.08
C PHE A 279 27.28 19.59 -5.22
N PRO A 280 27.71 20.25 -6.31
CA PRO A 280 26.84 20.59 -7.42
C PRO A 280 26.28 19.34 -8.12
N THR A 281 25.10 18.90 -7.67
CA THR A 281 24.41 17.69 -8.15
C THR A 281 23.89 17.79 -9.59
N LYS A 282 23.91 18.98 -10.19
CA LYS A 282 23.41 19.20 -11.56
C LYS A 282 24.25 18.47 -12.62
N TYR A 283 25.49 18.08 -12.30
CA TYR A 283 26.36 17.41 -13.28
C TYR A 283 27.08 16.12 -12.82
N GLY A 284 26.84 15.62 -11.59
CA GLY A 284 27.63 14.47 -11.08
C GLY A 284 29.14 14.73 -11.19
N PRO A 285 30.01 13.71 -11.04
CA PRO A 285 31.35 13.82 -11.56
C PRO A 285 31.25 13.96 -13.09
N ILE A 286 31.39 15.18 -13.60
CA ILE A 286 31.61 15.36 -15.04
C ILE A 286 32.98 14.75 -15.32
N SER A 287 33.04 13.78 -16.23
CA SER A 287 34.34 13.28 -16.69
C SER A 287 35.16 14.47 -17.17
N LEU A 288 36.43 14.54 -16.79
CA LEU A 288 37.33 15.58 -17.31
C LEU A 288 37.48 15.51 -18.83
N ASP A 289 37.13 14.36 -19.42
CA ASP A 289 37.07 14.14 -20.88
C ASP A 289 35.78 14.64 -21.52
N ALA A 290 34.78 15.08 -20.74
CA ALA A 290 33.56 15.61 -21.30
C ALA A 290 33.80 17.01 -21.92
N PRO A 291 33.12 17.35 -23.02
CA PRO A 291 33.28 18.64 -23.67
C PRO A 291 32.85 19.79 -22.75
N ALA A 292 33.65 20.87 -22.72
CA ALA A 292 33.44 22.01 -21.84
C ALA A 292 32.17 22.82 -22.18
N PHE A 293 31.74 22.80 -23.45
CA PHE A 293 30.49 23.40 -23.91
C PHE A 293 29.78 22.45 -24.88
N ARG A 294 28.47 22.62 -25.07
CA ARG A 294 27.69 21.77 -26.00
C ARG A 294 28.20 21.81 -27.45
N ASP A 295 28.82 22.92 -27.83
CA ASP A 295 29.26 23.18 -29.21
C ASP A 295 30.78 23.08 -29.38
N SER A 296 31.53 22.73 -28.32
CA SER A 296 32.99 22.62 -28.36
C SER A 296 33.43 21.17 -28.19
N GLN A 297 34.50 20.79 -28.89
CA GLN A 297 35.17 19.50 -28.71
C GLN A 297 36.27 19.54 -27.63
N THR A 298 36.56 20.72 -27.08
CA THR A 298 37.58 20.91 -26.05
C THR A 298 37.13 20.24 -24.76
N SER A 299 37.94 19.31 -24.28
CA SER A 299 37.68 18.61 -23.02
C SER A 299 37.85 19.57 -21.83
N LEU A 300 37.19 19.28 -20.71
CA LEU A 300 37.35 20.05 -19.48
C LEU A 300 38.79 20.01 -18.95
N VAL A 301 39.52 18.91 -19.16
CA VAL A 301 40.92 18.77 -18.72
C VAL A 301 41.85 19.77 -19.42
N GLU A 302 41.66 19.99 -20.73
CA GLU A 302 42.50 20.91 -21.51
C GLU A 302 42.35 22.36 -21.04
N ARG A 303 41.14 22.74 -20.61
CA ARG A 303 40.87 24.10 -20.15
C ARG A 303 41.46 24.38 -18.76
N ILE A 304 41.39 23.41 -17.86
CA ILE A 304 41.97 23.53 -16.52
C ILE A 304 43.50 23.60 -16.61
N SER A 305 44.09 22.86 -17.55
CA SER A 305 45.54 22.79 -17.75
C SER A 305 46.14 24.08 -18.33
N ALA A 306 45.36 24.88 -19.06
CA ALA A 306 45.86 26.06 -19.77
C ALA A 306 45.79 27.36 -18.95
N ASP A 307 44.72 27.58 -18.16
CA ASP A 307 44.45 28.89 -17.53
C ASP A 307 44.93 29.00 -16.07
N GLN A 308 45.21 27.89 -15.39
CA GLN A 308 45.64 27.88 -14.00
C GLN A 308 46.75 26.85 -13.83
N GLY A 309 48.01 27.30 -13.79
CA GLY A 309 49.17 26.46 -13.50
C GLY A 309 49.12 25.88 -12.08
N LEU A 310 48.23 24.90 -11.85
CA LEU A 310 48.02 24.22 -10.57
C LEU A 310 49.14 23.22 -10.24
N TRP A 311 50.10 23.01 -11.16
CA TRP A 311 51.21 22.08 -11.03
C TRP A 311 52.57 22.68 -11.46
N GLN A 312 52.75 23.99 -11.29
CA GLN A 312 54.08 24.62 -11.30
C GLN A 312 54.49 25.05 -9.89
#